data_AF-A0AAE0L4Y3-F1
#
_entry.id   AF-A0AAE0L4Y3-F1
#
_cell.length_a   1.000
_cell.length_b   1.000
_cell.length_c   1.000
_cell.angle_alpha   90.00
_cell.angle_beta   90.00
_cell.angle_gamma   90.00
#
_symmetry.space_group_name_H-M   'P 1'
#
loop_
_entity.id
_entity.type
_entity.pdbx_description
1 polymer ?
#
loop_
_entity_poly.entity_id
_entity_poly.type
_entity_poly.pdbx_seq_one_letter_code
_entity_poly.pdbx_strand_id
1 'polypeptide(L)'
;MKTRLLSAKERGSRYKFKLPKRSQCPQADLEQNNAGVENDRPETSSTDLKNSEDFRASLGGANPTVLLVAFPPETIAHAKEVLEALCCEPRIRVLTCSEKCLQEPCGAFFSSPDAACNEEACTAPYVPPLCLPPTIVFFELVDWGRLEVIEEAMYCGDLLPACLCPLTAQGAAVSPSATILDLVQEAVSEYDNAWSLRTPLETVATEWEPDEAQVSLNLMLDGALVTAGGGQTSAENWDCSSLVVLDNFFGEDQRSSLYDLITEDDWGNQETPPPGKWDRSTVDLDGLPGSWGLSDAALEALVNDRHPAILEVQSRISKVYPEMTIMRMPEVVLEGCAPMVANAAVDGDCFQWHVDMDPLQVYDSPWTVRHGHYLNRTAGKPLFVSLLLYLNDEWPLQWDGETMFLDERTGTGVFVRPQPYRAVLMDQDISHRLSTPSVLANRPRYSLVWKLVFFPKAPGQKCSLSRPQWGEATRFGSASQQPLTDH
;
A
#
# COMPACT_ATOMS: atom_id res chain seq x y z
N MET A 1 2.99 -32.52 -27.18
CA MET A 1 2.11 -32.12 -26.06
C MET A 1 1.83 -30.63 -26.20
N LYS A 2 0.58 -30.23 -26.45
CA LYS A 2 0.20 -28.81 -26.52
C LYS A 2 -0.06 -28.32 -25.10
N THR A 3 0.88 -27.59 -24.52
CA THR A 3 0.75 -26.99 -23.19
C THR A 3 -0.20 -25.79 -23.32
N ARG A 4 -1.31 -25.83 -22.59
CA ARG A 4 -2.32 -24.75 -22.57
C ARG A 4 -1.80 -23.67 -21.61
N LEU A 5 -1.43 -22.50 -22.13
CA LEU A 5 -1.11 -21.32 -21.33
C LEU A 5 -2.42 -20.83 -20.68
N LEU A 6 -2.46 -20.79 -19.35
CA LEU A 6 -3.54 -20.17 -18.60
C LEU A 6 -3.33 -18.66 -18.56
N SER A 7 -4.42 -17.89 -18.73
CA SER A 7 -4.39 -16.44 -18.69
C SER A 7 -4.26 -15.91 -17.25
N ALA A 8 -3.73 -14.69 -17.06
CA ALA A 8 -3.64 -14.03 -15.74
C ALA A 8 -5.01 -13.99 -15.00
N LYS A 9 -6.11 -13.90 -15.75
CA LYS A 9 -7.49 -13.91 -15.22
C LYS A 9 -7.90 -15.25 -14.59
N GLU A 10 -7.28 -16.37 -14.98
CA GLU A 10 -7.56 -17.70 -14.43
C GLU A 10 -6.77 -17.98 -13.14
N ARG A 11 -5.69 -17.22 -12.87
CA ARG A 11 -4.92 -17.30 -11.61
C ARG A 11 -5.68 -16.68 -10.42
N GLY A 12 -6.33 -15.52 -10.62
CA GLY A 12 -7.05 -14.81 -9.55
C GLY A 12 -8.41 -15.39 -9.12
N SER A 13 -8.95 -16.41 -9.79
CA SER A 13 -10.29 -16.93 -9.48
C SER A 13 -10.34 -17.92 -8.29
N ARG A 14 -9.20 -18.30 -7.70
CA ARG A 14 -9.15 -19.34 -6.66
C ARG A 14 -9.19 -18.83 -5.22
N TYR A 15 -9.02 -17.53 -4.99
CA TYR A 15 -9.06 -16.95 -3.66
C TYR A 15 -10.03 -15.77 -3.65
N LYS A 16 -11.30 -16.06 -3.36
CA LYS A 16 -12.23 -15.02 -2.92
C LYS A 16 -12.12 -14.94 -1.41
N PHE A 17 -11.42 -13.92 -0.89
CA PHE A 17 -11.59 -13.53 0.50
C PHE A 17 -13.04 -13.10 0.69
N LYS A 18 -13.76 -13.82 1.56
CA LYS A 18 -15.03 -13.35 2.10
C LYS A 18 -14.71 -12.67 3.42
N LEU A 19 -15.08 -11.39 3.53
CA LEU A 19 -14.98 -10.63 4.76
C LEU A 19 -15.70 -11.38 5.91
N PRO A 20 -15.12 -11.47 7.11
CA PRO A 20 -15.89 -11.88 8.28
C PRO A 20 -17.03 -10.89 8.49
N LYS A 21 -18.25 -11.41 8.64
CA LYS A 21 -19.39 -10.59 9.05
C LYS A 21 -19.07 -10.04 10.44
N ARG A 22 -19.11 -8.71 10.63
CA ARG A 22 -19.21 -8.08 11.95
C ARG A 22 -20.25 -8.85 12.76
N SER A 23 -19.82 -9.62 13.77
CA SER A 23 -20.72 -10.28 14.69
C SER A 23 -21.43 -9.18 15.48
N GLN A 24 -22.75 -9.08 15.30
CA GLN A 24 -23.59 -8.30 16.21
C GLN A 24 -23.41 -8.89 17.61
N CYS A 25 -22.91 -8.05 18.53
CA CYS A 25 -22.79 -8.38 19.94
C CYS A 25 -24.18 -8.76 20.49
N PRO A 26 -24.34 -9.89 21.18
CA PRO A 26 -25.58 -10.16 21.90
C PRO A 26 -25.69 -9.18 23.06
N GLN A 27 -26.80 -8.45 23.13
CA GLN A 27 -27.18 -7.70 24.32
C GLN A 27 -27.36 -8.70 25.47
N ALA A 28 -26.45 -8.65 26.43
CA ALA A 28 -26.63 -9.29 27.73
C ALA A 28 -27.11 -8.21 28.71
N ASP A 29 -28.30 -8.44 29.26
CA ASP A 29 -28.81 -7.75 30.44
C ASP A 29 -27.82 -7.92 31.60
N LEU A 30 -27.29 -6.81 32.12
CA LEU A 30 -26.61 -6.80 33.41
C LEU A 30 -27.07 -5.62 34.25
N GLU A 31 -27.64 -6.00 35.38
CA GLU A 31 -28.18 -5.18 36.43
C GLU A 31 -27.13 -4.28 37.08
N GLN A 32 -27.65 -3.19 37.63
CA GLN A 32 -26.98 -2.18 38.41
C GLN A 32 -26.16 -2.78 39.55
N ASN A 33 -24.91 -2.32 39.72
CA ASN A 33 -24.34 -2.06 41.04
C ASN A 33 -23.22 -1.01 40.97
N ASN A 34 -23.47 0.11 41.65
CA ASN A 34 -22.55 1.22 41.88
C ASN A 34 -21.61 0.92 43.05
N ALA A 35 -20.30 1.08 42.83
CA ALA A 35 -19.28 1.57 43.78
C ALA A 35 -18.00 1.72 42.94
N GLY A 36 -17.39 2.88 42.71
CA GLY A 36 -17.04 3.91 43.67
C GLY A 36 -15.52 3.89 43.88
N VAL A 37 -14.74 4.30 42.87
CA VAL A 37 -13.29 4.62 43.01
C VAL A 37 -12.96 5.73 42.00
N GLU A 38 -12.71 6.93 42.52
CA GLU A 38 -12.07 8.04 41.80
C GLU A 38 -10.59 7.72 41.59
N ASN A 39 -10.08 7.95 40.38
CA ASN A 39 -8.65 8.11 40.14
C ASN A 39 -8.43 9.16 39.05
N ASP A 40 -7.83 10.28 39.48
CA ASP A 40 -7.28 11.34 38.63
C ASP A 40 -6.24 10.77 37.66
N ARG A 41 -6.46 10.99 36.36
CA ARG A 41 -5.42 10.93 35.33
C ARG A 41 -5.46 12.20 34.48
N PRO A 42 -4.29 12.73 34.07
CA PRO A 42 -4.21 13.98 33.33
C PRO A 42 -4.66 13.78 31.88
N GLU A 43 -5.50 14.70 31.39
CA GLU A 43 -5.89 14.81 29.99
C GLU A 43 -4.66 15.10 29.12
N THR A 44 -4.28 14.14 28.27
CA THR A 44 -3.36 14.37 27.14
C THR A 44 -4.17 14.77 25.92
N SER A 45 -3.81 15.90 25.32
CA SER A 45 -4.48 16.57 24.21
C SER A 45 -4.57 15.70 22.94
N SER A 46 -5.79 15.30 22.55
CA SER A 46 -6.11 14.55 21.32
C SER A 46 -6.34 15.45 20.09
N THR A 47 -5.61 16.57 19.98
CA THR A 47 -5.89 17.60 18.97
C THR A 47 -5.61 17.16 17.53
N ASP A 48 -4.74 16.19 17.30
CA ASP A 48 -4.33 15.81 15.94
C ASP A 48 -5.31 14.87 15.22
N LEU A 49 -6.00 13.97 15.94
CA LEU A 49 -7.00 13.07 15.34
C LEU A 49 -8.29 13.80 14.99
N LYS A 50 -8.74 14.73 15.85
CA LYS A 50 -9.92 15.59 15.57
C LYS A 50 -9.72 16.46 14.33
N ASN A 51 -8.52 17.00 14.13
CA ASN A 51 -8.21 17.79 12.94
C ASN A 51 -8.32 16.96 11.65
N SER A 52 -8.00 15.66 11.68
CA SER A 52 -8.13 14.79 10.51
C SER A 52 -9.58 14.40 10.19
N GLU A 53 -10.41 14.14 11.21
CA GLU A 53 -11.84 13.83 11.02
C GLU A 53 -12.65 15.07 10.65
N ASP A 54 -12.36 16.22 11.27
CA ASP A 54 -12.97 17.50 10.91
C ASP A 54 -12.56 17.95 9.50
N PHE A 55 -11.31 17.70 9.09
CA PHE A 55 -10.85 17.94 7.72
C PHE A 55 -11.58 17.01 6.71
N ARG A 56 -11.67 15.71 7.00
CA ARG A 56 -12.42 14.72 6.20
C ARG A 56 -13.90 15.07 6.08
N ALA A 57 -14.52 15.58 7.14
CA ALA A 57 -15.90 16.05 7.13
C ALA A 57 -16.06 17.38 6.37
N SER A 58 -15.08 18.28 6.43
CA SER A 58 -15.08 19.58 5.74
C SER A 58 -14.95 19.49 4.22
N LEU A 59 -14.35 18.41 3.70
CA LEU A 59 -14.22 18.15 2.26
C LEU A 59 -15.54 17.70 1.59
N GLY A 60 -16.63 17.51 2.33
CA GLY A 60 -17.98 17.42 1.79
C GLY A 60 -18.23 16.33 0.73
N GLY A 61 -17.43 15.26 0.69
CA GLY A 61 -17.54 14.21 -0.33
C GLY A 61 -17.32 14.67 -1.77
N ALA A 62 -16.77 15.87 -1.98
CA ALA A 62 -16.46 16.40 -3.30
C ALA A 62 -15.08 15.89 -3.74
N ASN A 63 -15.00 15.33 -4.95
CA ASN A 63 -13.70 14.98 -5.53
C ASN A 63 -12.91 16.26 -5.82
N PRO A 64 -11.60 16.30 -5.52
CA PRO A 64 -10.76 17.42 -5.89
C PRO A 64 -10.77 17.56 -7.40
N THR A 65 -11.51 18.55 -7.92
CA THR A 65 -11.50 18.87 -9.34
C THR A 65 -10.56 20.06 -9.50
N VAL A 66 -9.43 19.86 -10.17
CA VAL A 66 -8.51 20.95 -10.48
C VAL A 66 -8.99 21.60 -11.77
N LEU A 67 -9.49 22.82 -11.65
CA LEU A 67 -9.90 23.64 -12.79
C LEU A 67 -8.65 24.36 -13.32
N LEU A 68 -8.19 23.98 -14.51
CA LEU A 68 -7.08 24.65 -15.18
C LEU A 68 -7.65 25.45 -16.35
N VAL A 69 -7.75 26.76 -16.16
CA VAL A 69 -8.43 27.65 -17.12
C VAL A 69 -7.41 28.23 -18.09
N ALA A 70 -7.76 28.18 -19.38
CA ALA A 70 -7.14 28.95 -20.47
C ALA A 70 -5.67 28.65 -20.73
N PHE A 71 -5.39 27.54 -21.44
CA PHE A 71 -4.04 27.22 -21.90
C PHE A 71 -3.99 27.02 -23.41
N PRO A 72 -2.87 27.38 -24.07
CA PRO A 72 -2.69 27.06 -25.48
C PRO A 72 -2.74 25.53 -25.68
N PRO A 73 -3.20 25.03 -26.84
CA PRO A 73 -3.34 23.59 -27.10
C PRO A 73 -2.05 22.81 -26.83
N GLU A 74 -0.89 23.38 -27.18
CA GLU A 74 0.43 22.81 -26.91
C GLU A 74 0.74 22.68 -25.40
N THR A 75 0.24 23.61 -24.59
CA THR A 75 0.40 23.58 -23.13
C THR A 75 -0.52 22.55 -22.50
N ILE A 76 -1.75 22.40 -23.02
CA ILE A 76 -2.68 21.33 -22.62
C ILE A 76 -2.10 19.96 -22.96
N ALA A 77 -1.52 19.80 -24.16
CA ALA A 77 -0.88 18.56 -24.57
C ALA A 77 0.31 18.20 -23.68
N HIS A 78 1.17 19.17 -23.35
CA HIS A 78 2.28 18.96 -22.45
C HIS A 78 1.81 18.65 -21.01
N ALA A 79 0.81 19.37 -20.51
CA ALA A 79 0.22 19.12 -19.20
C ALA A 79 -0.41 17.71 -19.13
N LYS A 80 -1.04 17.25 -20.21
CA LYS A 80 -1.58 15.90 -20.33
C LYS A 80 -0.48 14.84 -20.26
N GLU A 81 0.61 15.00 -21.00
CA GLU A 81 1.77 14.09 -20.95
C GLU A 81 2.37 14.01 -19.54
N VAL A 82 2.54 15.16 -18.90
CA VAL A 82 3.00 15.28 -17.51
C VAL A 82 2.03 14.59 -16.54
N LEU A 83 0.72 14.79 -16.72
CA LEU A 83 -0.31 14.23 -15.86
C LEU A 83 -0.43 12.72 -15.99
N GLU A 84 -0.30 12.19 -17.21
CA GLU A 84 -0.22 10.76 -17.46
C GLU A 84 1.04 10.14 -16.84
N ALA A 85 2.13 10.90 -16.73
CA ALA A 85 3.33 10.47 -16.01
C ALA A 85 3.18 10.52 -14.48
N LEU A 86 2.40 11.48 -13.96
CA LEU A 86 2.22 11.68 -12.51
C LEU A 86 1.10 10.82 -11.91
N CYS A 87 0.01 10.57 -12.64
CA CYS A 87 -1.18 9.86 -12.21
C CYS A 87 -1.48 8.70 -13.17
N CYS A 88 -1.95 7.57 -12.65
CA CYS A 88 -2.37 6.47 -13.50
C CYS A 88 -3.80 6.74 -14.01
N GLU A 89 -3.98 6.86 -15.34
CA GLU A 89 -5.27 7.18 -15.96
C GLU A 89 -5.93 8.46 -15.42
N PRO A 90 -5.28 9.64 -15.53
CA PRO A 90 -5.90 10.87 -15.09
C PRO A 90 -7.18 11.09 -15.91
N ARG A 91 -8.33 11.31 -15.24
CA ARG A 91 -9.57 11.75 -15.91
C ARG A 91 -9.39 13.20 -16.34
N ILE A 92 -8.67 13.39 -17.43
CA ILE A 92 -8.47 14.68 -18.06
C ILE A 92 -9.66 14.93 -18.99
N ARG A 93 -10.44 15.96 -18.68
CA ARG A 93 -11.49 16.44 -19.58
C ARG A 93 -11.00 17.75 -20.16
N VAL A 94 -10.78 17.79 -21.48
CA VAL A 94 -10.57 19.06 -22.18
C VAL A 94 -11.94 19.53 -22.64
N LEU A 95 -12.39 20.66 -22.12
CA LEU A 95 -13.59 21.33 -22.55
C LEU A 95 -13.19 22.46 -23.50
N THR A 96 -13.50 22.32 -24.79
CA THR A 96 -13.45 23.43 -25.74
C THR A 96 -14.61 24.38 -25.46
N CYS A 97 -14.31 25.57 -24.97
CA CYS A 97 -15.34 26.60 -24.78
C CYS A 97 -15.63 27.24 -26.14
N SER A 98 -16.79 26.94 -26.74
CA SER A 98 -17.28 27.74 -27.87
C SER A 98 -17.75 29.11 -27.38
N GLU A 99 -17.76 30.14 -28.25
CA GLU A 99 -18.27 31.49 -27.89
C GLU A 99 -19.65 31.48 -27.22
N LYS A 100 -20.46 30.44 -27.49
CA LYS A 100 -21.80 30.25 -26.93
C LYS A 100 -21.79 29.80 -25.47
N CYS A 101 -20.77 29.05 -25.05
CA CYS A 101 -20.64 28.52 -23.69
C CYS A 101 -20.30 29.62 -22.67
N LEU A 102 -19.65 30.70 -23.11
CA LEU A 102 -19.33 31.87 -22.29
C LEU A 102 -20.53 32.78 -22.00
N GLN A 103 -21.69 32.53 -22.63
CA GLN A 103 -22.91 33.35 -22.48
C GLN A 103 -23.96 32.71 -21.57
N GLU A 104 -23.81 31.44 -21.17
CA GLU A 104 -24.76 30.74 -20.31
C GLU A 104 -24.17 30.50 -18.90
N PRO A 105 -24.98 30.63 -17.82
CA PRO A 105 -24.52 30.35 -16.46
C PRO A 105 -24.10 28.88 -16.31
N CYS A 106 -22.90 28.62 -15.78
CA CYS A 106 -22.32 27.27 -15.63
C CYS A 106 -23.21 26.26 -14.87
N GLY A 107 -24.17 26.71 -14.07
CA GLY A 107 -25.14 25.84 -13.40
C GLY A 107 -25.95 24.95 -14.37
N ALA A 108 -26.09 25.34 -15.64
CA ALA A 108 -26.75 24.54 -16.68
C ALA A 108 -25.88 23.37 -17.20
N PHE A 109 -24.54 23.48 -17.15
CA PHE A 109 -23.62 22.47 -17.67
C PHE A 109 -23.50 21.23 -16.76
N PHE A 110 -23.58 21.42 -15.44
CA PHE A 110 -23.38 20.33 -14.47
C PHE A 110 -24.68 19.63 -14.03
N SER A 111 -25.84 20.23 -14.30
CA SER A 111 -27.16 19.66 -14.01
C SER A 111 -27.68 18.71 -15.08
N SER A 112 -27.04 18.67 -16.27
CA SER A 112 -27.33 17.72 -17.34
C SER A 112 -26.07 17.40 -18.15
N PRO A 113 -25.21 16.46 -17.70
CA PRO A 113 -24.00 16.06 -18.42
C PRO A 113 -24.26 15.53 -19.84
N ASP A 114 -25.49 15.06 -20.10
CA ASP A 114 -25.89 14.41 -21.33
C ASP A 114 -26.25 15.40 -22.46
N ALA A 115 -26.41 16.69 -22.16
CA ALA A 115 -26.88 17.67 -23.16
C ALA A 115 -25.78 18.30 -24.02
N ALA A 116 -24.50 18.19 -23.64
CA ALA A 116 -23.38 18.87 -24.31
C ALA A 116 -22.36 17.92 -24.97
N CYS A 117 -22.50 16.61 -24.80
CA CYS A 117 -21.58 15.61 -25.36
C CYS A 117 -22.33 14.65 -26.28
N ASN A 118 -21.83 14.46 -27.50
CA ASN A 118 -22.34 13.42 -28.41
C ASN A 118 -22.24 12.05 -27.73
N GLU A 119 -23.35 11.31 -27.76
CA GLU A 119 -23.62 10.06 -27.06
C GLU A 119 -22.58 8.96 -27.32
N GLU A 120 -21.87 8.54 -26.26
CA GLU A 120 -21.47 7.14 -26.07
C GLU A 120 -21.52 6.82 -24.57
N ALA A 121 -22.56 6.07 -24.17
CA ALA A 121 -22.90 5.80 -22.79
C ALA A 121 -21.92 4.82 -22.12
N CYS A 122 -21.19 5.27 -21.11
CA CYS A 122 -20.44 4.42 -20.19
C CYS A 122 -21.38 3.82 -19.12
N THR A 123 -21.65 2.51 -19.23
CA THR A 123 -22.28 1.69 -18.19
C THR A 123 -21.25 1.27 -17.14
N ALA A 124 -20.77 2.20 -16.32
CA ALA A 124 -19.85 1.89 -15.23
C ALA A 124 -20.61 1.62 -13.90
N PRO A 125 -20.15 0.67 -13.07
CA PRO A 125 -20.74 0.41 -11.75
C PRO A 125 -20.58 1.61 -10.81
N TYR A 126 -21.48 1.71 -9.83
CA TYR A 126 -21.51 2.77 -8.81
C TYR A 126 -20.22 2.76 -7.98
N VAL A 127 -19.42 3.81 -8.09
CA VAL A 127 -18.26 4.09 -7.24
C VAL A 127 -18.67 5.19 -6.25
N PRO A 128 -18.44 5.02 -4.93
CA PRO A 128 -18.73 6.07 -3.96
C PRO A 128 -18.03 7.38 -4.34
N PRO A 129 -18.68 8.55 -4.16
CA PRO A 129 -18.13 9.84 -4.59
C PRO A 129 -16.79 10.21 -3.93
N LEU A 130 -16.38 9.55 -2.86
CA LEU A 130 -15.07 9.74 -2.18
C LEU A 130 -13.88 9.10 -2.92
N CYS A 131 -14.12 8.28 -3.95
CA CYS A 131 -13.09 7.49 -4.62
C CYS A 131 -12.91 7.84 -6.10
N LEU A 132 -13.39 8.99 -6.59
CA LEU A 132 -13.09 9.35 -7.98
C LEU A 132 -11.71 10.02 -8.06
N PRO A 133 -10.94 9.75 -9.13
CA PRO A 133 -9.70 10.48 -9.38
C PRO A 133 -9.97 11.98 -9.46
N PRO A 134 -8.99 12.81 -9.07
CA PRO A 134 -9.07 14.23 -9.34
C PRO A 134 -9.34 14.43 -10.83
N THR A 135 -10.45 15.09 -11.15
CA THR A 135 -10.79 15.42 -12.54
C THR A 135 -10.10 16.72 -12.87
N ILE A 136 -9.27 16.71 -13.89
CA ILE A 136 -8.59 17.92 -14.34
C ILE A 136 -9.31 18.40 -15.58
N VAL A 137 -9.88 19.59 -15.46
CA VAL A 137 -10.65 20.20 -16.54
C VAL A 137 -9.81 21.31 -17.16
N PHE A 138 -9.41 21.13 -18.42
CA PHE A 138 -8.75 22.16 -19.21
C PHE A 138 -9.79 22.92 -20.04
N PHE A 139 -9.72 24.25 -20.05
CA PHE A 139 -10.44 25.06 -21.03
C PHE A 139 -9.51 25.49 -22.16
N GLU A 140 -9.80 25.01 -23.36
CA GLU A 140 -9.12 25.47 -24.57
C GLU A 140 -9.79 26.76 -25.05
N LEU A 141 -9.03 27.87 -25.06
CA LEU A 141 -9.51 29.16 -25.56
C LEU A 141 -9.22 29.30 -27.05
N VAL A 142 -10.29 29.50 -27.81
CA VAL A 142 -10.25 29.75 -29.25
C VAL A 142 -9.93 31.22 -29.56
N ASP A 143 -10.14 32.14 -28.61
CA ASP A 143 -9.82 33.57 -28.74
C ASP A 143 -9.23 34.14 -27.44
N TRP A 144 -7.94 34.48 -27.49
CA TRP A 144 -7.16 35.02 -26.37
C TRP A 144 -7.47 36.50 -26.08
N GLY A 145 -8.17 37.20 -26.96
CA GLY A 145 -8.50 38.62 -26.80
C GLY A 145 -9.52 38.93 -25.69
N ARG A 146 -10.00 37.92 -24.95
CA ARG A 146 -11.04 38.04 -23.92
C ARG A 146 -10.67 37.44 -22.56
N LEU A 147 -9.38 37.27 -22.28
CA LEU A 147 -8.89 36.72 -21.01
C LEU A 147 -9.50 37.44 -19.80
N GLU A 148 -9.61 38.78 -19.87
CA GLU A 148 -10.17 39.63 -18.81
C GLU A 148 -11.63 39.28 -18.45
N VAL A 149 -12.46 38.88 -19.42
CA VAL A 149 -13.88 38.51 -19.18
C VAL A 149 -14.00 37.19 -18.42
N ILE A 150 -13.05 36.28 -18.64
CA ILE A 150 -13.01 34.98 -17.99
C ILE A 150 -12.43 35.10 -16.59
N GLU A 151 -11.38 35.88 -16.42
CA GLU A 151 -10.83 36.23 -15.10
C GLU A 151 -11.89 36.90 -14.21
N GLU A 152 -12.68 37.83 -14.76
CA GLU A 152 -13.78 38.49 -14.05
C GLU A 152 -14.92 37.52 -13.70
N ALA A 153 -15.30 36.61 -14.61
CA ALA A 153 -16.30 35.57 -14.37
C ALA A 153 -15.88 34.56 -13.29
N MET A 154 -14.59 34.25 -13.18
CA MET A 154 -14.03 33.36 -12.16
C MET A 154 -13.90 34.03 -10.79
N TYR A 155 -13.46 35.29 -10.76
CA TYR A 155 -13.31 36.05 -9.51
C TYR A 155 -14.65 36.34 -8.82
N CYS A 156 -15.75 36.42 -9.57
CA CYS A 156 -17.05 36.75 -9.01
C CYS A 156 -17.76 35.59 -8.29
N GLY A 157 -17.21 34.37 -8.28
CA GLY A 157 -17.76 33.24 -7.48
C GLY A 157 -19.16 32.73 -7.89
N ASP A 158 -19.88 33.45 -8.75
CA ASP A 158 -21.28 33.17 -9.12
C ASP A 158 -21.43 32.09 -10.22
N LEU A 159 -20.32 31.62 -10.80
CA LEU A 159 -20.31 30.74 -11.98
C LEU A 159 -19.62 29.39 -11.75
N LEU A 160 -19.24 29.02 -10.53
CA LEU A 160 -18.76 27.66 -10.26
C LEU A 160 -19.66 27.02 -9.19
N PRO A 161 -20.17 25.79 -9.41
CA PRO A 161 -20.87 25.06 -8.37
C PRO A 161 -19.99 24.98 -7.11
N ALA A 162 -20.58 25.19 -5.93
CA ALA A 162 -19.89 25.15 -4.65
C ALA A 162 -19.08 23.86 -4.38
N CYS A 163 -19.33 22.78 -5.14
CA CYS A 163 -18.56 21.53 -5.07
C CYS A 163 -17.20 21.56 -5.78
N LEU A 164 -16.88 22.60 -6.56
CA LEU A 164 -15.56 22.84 -7.17
C LEU A 164 -14.70 23.81 -6.34
N CYS A 165 -15.21 24.24 -5.18
CA CYS A 165 -14.77 25.42 -4.46
C CYS A 165 -14.10 25.15 -3.09
N PRO A 166 -13.21 24.14 -2.88
CA PRO A 166 -12.30 24.22 -1.73
C PRO A 166 -11.10 25.13 -2.01
N LEU A 167 -10.58 25.14 -3.24
CA LEU A 167 -9.35 25.89 -3.59
C LEU A 167 -9.56 27.41 -3.73
N THR A 168 -10.79 27.87 -3.94
CA THR A 168 -11.12 29.31 -4.04
C THR A 168 -11.78 29.88 -2.78
N ALA A 169 -12.31 29.03 -1.88
CA ALA A 169 -12.94 29.49 -0.63
C ALA A 169 -11.93 29.91 0.45
N GLN A 170 -10.70 29.41 0.38
CA GLN A 170 -9.54 30.09 0.97
C GLN A 170 -8.96 30.97 -0.13
N GLY A 171 -8.93 32.29 0.04
CA GLY A 171 -8.40 33.24 -0.94
C GLY A 171 -6.89 33.13 -1.15
N ALA A 172 -6.38 31.92 -1.43
CA ALA A 172 -5.06 31.69 -1.96
C ALA A 172 -5.09 32.15 -3.41
N ALA A 173 -4.74 33.43 -3.62
CA ALA A 173 -4.35 33.90 -4.94
C ALA A 173 -3.23 32.97 -5.42
N VAL A 174 -3.54 32.11 -6.40
CA VAL A 174 -2.52 31.34 -7.11
C VAL A 174 -1.49 32.34 -7.58
N SER A 175 -0.24 32.17 -7.16
CA SER A 175 0.83 33.08 -7.56
C SER A 175 0.82 33.17 -9.09
N PRO A 176 0.84 34.36 -9.70
CA PRO A 176 0.89 34.52 -11.15
C PRO A 176 2.13 33.87 -11.82
N SER A 177 3.03 33.28 -11.02
CA SER A 177 4.22 32.54 -11.44
C SER A 177 4.09 31.01 -11.36
N ALA A 178 3.02 30.44 -10.81
CA ALA A 178 2.87 29.00 -10.69
C ALA A 178 2.54 28.40 -12.06
N THR A 179 3.34 27.43 -12.49
CA THR A 179 3.07 26.67 -13.71
C THR A 179 1.94 25.65 -13.46
N ILE A 180 1.30 25.16 -14.53
CA ILE A 180 0.35 24.03 -14.42
C ILE A 180 0.99 22.84 -13.69
N LEU A 181 2.27 22.59 -13.94
CA LEU A 181 3.01 21.51 -13.31
C LEU A 181 3.04 21.70 -11.78
N ASP A 182 3.24 22.93 -11.30
CA ASP A 182 3.25 23.23 -9.87
C ASP A 182 1.88 22.95 -9.24
N LEU A 183 0.79 23.38 -9.89
CA LEU A 183 -0.59 23.15 -9.42
C LEU A 183 -0.94 21.66 -9.39
N VAL A 184 -0.52 20.93 -10.41
CA VAL A 184 -0.72 19.47 -10.48
C VAL A 184 0.08 18.76 -9.39
N GLN A 185 1.34 19.15 -9.19
CA GLN A 185 2.20 18.58 -8.15
C GLN A 185 1.65 18.86 -6.75
N GLU A 186 1.15 20.06 -6.52
CA GLU A 186 0.47 20.45 -5.29
C GLU A 186 -0.77 19.58 -5.06
N ALA A 187 -1.67 19.46 -6.04
CA ALA A 187 -2.88 18.63 -5.92
C ALA A 187 -2.55 17.15 -5.70
N VAL A 188 -1.52 16.62 -6.36
CA VAL A 188 -1.03 15.24 -6.13
C VAL A 188 -0.46 15.10 -4.73
N SER A 189 0.31 16.09 -4.25
CA SER A 189 0.86 16.08 -2.89
C SER A 189 -0.24 16.16 -1.85
N GLU A 190 -1.26 17.00 -2.04
CA GLU A 190 -2.42 17.09 -1.15
C GLU A 190 -3.18 15.77 -1.10
N TYR A 191 -3.40 15.13 -2.26
CA TYR A 191 -4.03 13.82 -2.33
C TYR A 191 -3.22 12.74 -1.61
N ASP A 192 -1.91 12.70 -1.87
CA ASP A 192 -0.98 11.76 -1.22
C ASP A 192 -0.94 11.99 0.30
N ASN A 193 -1.00 13.25 0.77
CA ASN A 193 -1.04 13.60 2.20
C ASN A 193 -2.38 13.22 2.85
N ALA A 194 -3.51 13.55 2.22
CA ALA A 194 -4.85 13.28 2.75
C ALA A 194 -5.09 11.79 3.03
N TRP A 195 -4.47 10.92 2.22
CA TRP A 195 -4.58 9.47 2.31
C TRP A 195 -3.31 8.79 2.83
N SER A 196 -2.30 9.56 3.25
CA SER A 196 -1.00 9.05 3.71
C SER A 196 -0.35 8.06 2.73
N LEU A 197 -0.54 8.28 1.42
CA LEU A 197 -0.01 7.40 0.37
C LEU A 197 1.51 7.51 0.24
N ARG A 198 2.07 8.65 0.69
CA ARG A 198 3.50 8.95 0.55
C ARG A 198 4.25 9.22 1.86
N THR A 199 3.73 8.80 3.01
CA THR A 199 4.37 9.02 4.30
C THR A 199 5.59 8.11 4.46
N PRO A 200 6.83 8.63 4.42
CA PRO A 200 8.03 7.82 4.57
C PRO A 200 8.08 7.14 5.94
N LEU A 201 8.79 6.02 6.03
CA LEU A 201 9.15 5.46 7.32
C LEU A 201 9.86 6.52 8.16
N GLU A 202 9.47 6.58 9.43
CA GLU A 202 10.25 7.32 10.40
C GLU A 202 11.60 6.62 10.59
N THR A 203 12.67 7.40 10.68
CA THR A 203 14.03 6.89 10.84
C THR A 203 14.79 7.70 11.87
N VAL A 204 15.81 7.08 12.44
CA VAL A 204 16.78 7.66 13.37
C VAL A 204 18.18 7.48 12.80
N ALA A 205 19.14 8.23 13.33
CA ALA A 205 20.54 7.97 13.02
C ALA A 205 20.92 6.57 13.53
N THR A 206 21.49 5.75 12.65
CA THR A 206 22.00 4.42 12.99
C THR A 206 23.48 4.32 12.59
N GLU A 207 24.27 3.71 13.47
CA GLU A 207 25.67 3.38 13.19
C GLU A 207 25.80 2.13 12.31
N TRP A 208 24.75 1.34 12.18
CA TRP A 208 24.74 0.11 11.39
C TRP A 208 24.94 0.38 9.90
N GLU A 209 25.79 -0.40 9.25
CA GLU A 209 26.02 -0.35 7.80
C GLU A 209 25.45 -1.57 7.06
N PRO A 210 24.95 -1.42 5.81
CA PRO A 210 24.38 -2.53 5.05
C PRO A 210 25.29 -3.74 4.81
N ASP A 211 26.61 -3.58 4.89
CA ASP A 211 27.60 -4.66 4.73
C ASP A 211 27.78 -5.50 6.01
N GLU A 212 27.24 -5.05 7.15
CA GLU A 212 27.13 -5.87 8.37
C GLU A 212 26.11 -7.00 8.21
N ALA A 213 25.13 -6.85 7.30
CA ALA A 213 24.23 -7.94 6.93
C ALA A 213 24.93 -8.98 6.06
N GLN A 214 24.75 -10.25 6.41
CA GLN A 214 25.15 -11.36 5.55
C GLN A 214 23.97 -11.79 4.67
N VAL A 215 24.16 -11.77 3.35
CA VAL A 215 23.15 -12.30 2.43
C VAL A 215 23.24 -13.82 2.38
N SER A 216 22.24 -14.48 2.98
CA SER A 216 22.17 -15.94 3.04
C SER A 216 21.34 -16.55 1.91
N LEU A 217 20.44 -15.76 1.32
CA LEU A 217 19.67 -16.13 0.13
C LEU A 217 19.38 -14.88 -0.70
N ASN A 218 19.59 -14.98 -2.01
CA ASN A 218 19.16 -13.99 -3.00
C ASN A 218 18.57 -14.78 -4.18
N LEU A 219 17.24 -14.82 -4.27
CA LEU A 219 16.50 -15.74 -5.12
C LEU A 219 15.43 -15.02 -5.94
N MET A 220 15.22 -15.49 -7.17
CA MET A 220 14.03 -15.23 -7.97
C MET A 220 13.25 -16.52 -8.19
N LEU A 221 11.93 -16.46 -8.05
CA LEU A 221 11.00 -17.57 -8.28
C LEU A 221 9.67 -17.07 -8.85
N ASP A 222 8.76 -18.00 -9.16
CA ASP A 222 7.45 -17.70 -9.75
C ASP A 222 7.53 -16.89 -11.05
N GLY A 223 8.32 -17.41 -11.98
CA GLY A 223 8.57 -16.82 -13.29
C GLY A 223 7.40 -16.99 -14.27
N ALA A 224 6.90 -15.87 -14.78
CA ALA A 224 5.83 -15.85 -15.76
C ALA A 224 6.02 -14.79 -16.85
N LEU A 225 5.49 -15.07 -18.04
CA LEU A 225 5.20 -14.03 -19.01
C LEU A 225 3.96 -13.27 -18.53
N VAL A 226 4.09 -11.96 -18.41
CA VAL A 226 3.03 -11.05 -18.02
C VAL A 226 2.82 -10.03 -19.13
N THR A 227 1.57 -9.79 -19.47
CA THR A 227 1.20 -8.73 -20.40
C THR A 227 0.91 -7.49 -19.58
N ALA A 228 1.68 -6.42 -19.77
CA ALA A 228 1.37 -5.14 -19.14
C ALA A 228 0.01 -4.65 -19.67
N GLY A 229 -0.99 -4.56 -18.78
CA GLY A 229 -2.28 -3.97 -19.11
C GLY A 229 -2.18 -2.45 -18.98
N GLY A 230 -2.45 -1.73 -20.08
CA GLY A 230 -2.50 -0.26 -20.10
C GLY A 230 -1.64 0.37 -21.20
N GLY A 231 -2.19 0.49 -22.42
CA GLY A 231 -1.61 1.33 -23.48
C GLY A 231 -0.78 0.61 -24.56
N GLN A 232 -1.41 0.40 -25.72
CA GLN A 232 -0.95 0.21 -27.12
C GLN A 232 0.30 -0.61 -27.52
N THR A 233 1.18 -1.05 -26.64
CA THR A 233 2.21 -2.06 -26.99
C THR A 233 2.23 -3.15 -25.92
N SER A 234 1.49 -4.24 -26.17
CA SER A 234 1.47 -5.43 -25.34
C SER A 234 2.78 -6.23 -25.46
N ALA A 235 3.90 -5.63 -25.05
CA ALA A 235 5.14 -6.36 -24.90
C ALA A 235 4.96 -7.35 -23.74
N GLU A 236 5.11 -8.64 -24.03
CA GLU A 236 5.18 -9.65 -22.98
C GLU A 236 6.49 -9.44 -22.22
N ASN A 237 6.40 -9.15 -20.94
CA ASN A 237 7.56 -9.01 -20.07
C ASN A 237 7.69 -10.29 -19.26
N TRP A 238 8.91 -10.80 -19.13
CA TRP A 238 9.20 -11.85 -18.18
C TRP A 238 9.35 -11.25 -16.78
N ASP A 239 8.54 -11.72 -15.85
CA ASP A 239 8.49 -11.23 -14.48
C ASP A 239 8.75 -12.38 -13.50
N CYS A 240 9.40 -12.07 -12.38
CA CYS A 240 9.74 -13.02 -11.32
C CYS A 240 9.69 -12.32 -9.96
N SER A 241 9.14 -13.00 -8.97
CA SER A 241 9.12 -12.53 -7.58
C SER A 241 10.50 -12.73 -6.94
N SER A 242 10.90 -11.77 -6.11
CA SER A 242 12.19 -11.75 -5.42
C SER A 242 12.04 -12.17 -3.95
N LEU A 243 13.03 -12.93 -3.47
CA LEU A 243 13.19 -13.33 -2.08
C LEU A 243 14.64 -13.12 -1.66
N VAL A 244 14.85 -12.32 -0.62
CA VAL A 244 16.17 -12.04 -0.04
C VAL A 244 16.15 -12.36 1.45
N VAL A 245 17.19 -13.05 1.92
CA VAL A 245 17.38 -13.35 3.35
C VAL A 245 18.67 -12.71 3.82
N LEU A 246 18.56 -11.88 4.85
CA LEU A 246 19.65 -11.15 5.47
C LEU A 246 19.85 -11.66 6.89
N ASP A 247 20.97 -12.33 7.14
CA ASP A 247 21.43 -12.67 8.49
C ASP A 247 22.16 -11.48 9.12
N ASN A 248 22.05 -11.36 10.44
CA ASN A 248 22.60 -10.23 11.21
C ASN A 248 22.08 -8.85 10.74
N PHE A 249 20.85 -8.81 10.22
CA PHE A 249 20.21 -7.56 9.81
C PHE A 249 19.90 -6.65 11.02
N PHE A 250 19.56 -7.25 12.15
CA PHE A 250 19.32 -6.59 13.44
C PHE A 250 20.11 -7.30 14.55
N GLY A 251 20.35 -6.63 15.68
CA GLY A 251 21.12 -7.19 16.79
C GLY A 251 20.27 -7.70 17.95
N GLU A 252 20.95 -8.19 18.99
CA GLU A 252 20.31 -8.66 20.22
C GLU A 252 19.46 -7.59 20.90
N ASP A 253 19.97 -6.35 20.99
CA ASP A 253 19.24 -5.25 21.61
C ASP A 253 17.91 -4.97 20.91
N GLN A 254 17.87 -5.02 19.57
CA GLN A 254 16.62 -4.86 18.82
C GLN A 254 15.75 -6.11 18.97
N ARG A 255 16.34 -7.31 18.94
CA ARG A 255 15.60 -8.58 19.08
C ARG A 255 14.86 -8.64 20.40
N SER A 256 15.56 -8.47 21.52
CA SER A 256 14.96 -8.55 22.86
C SER A 256 13.89 -7.47 23.04
N SER A 257 14.20 -6.23 22.65
CA SER A 257 13.27 -5.11 22.78
C SER A 257 12.00 -5.28 21.93
N LEU A 258 12.10 -5.83 20.72
CA LEU A 258 10.92 -6.18 19.90
C LEU A 258 10.17 -7.39 20.44
N TYR A 259 10.88 -8.36 21.00
CA TYR A 259 10.28 -9.53 21.65
C TYR A 259 9.43 -9.08 22.85
N ASP A 260 9.99 -8.28 23.76
CA ASP A 260 9.31 -7.74 24.94
C ASP A 260 8.08 -6.90 24.57
N LEU A 261 8.12 -6.18 23.45
CA LEU A 261 6.98 -5.43 22.94
C LEU A 261 5.78 -6.33 22.63
N ILE A 262 6.03 -7.55 22.12
CA ILE A 262 4.98 -8.50 21.75
C ILE A 262 4.77 -9.63 22.77
N THR A 263 5.61 -9.74 23.81
CA THR A 263 5.48 -10.75 24.87
C THR A 263 5.31 -10.14 26.27
N GLU A 264 5.26 -10.96 27.31
CA GLU A 264 5.23 -10.53 28.70
C GLU A 264 6.53 -10.95 29.40
N ASP A 265 6.84 -10.32 30.54
CA ASP A 265 8.01 -10.68 31.35
C ASP A 265 7.98 -12.18 31.72
N ASP A 266 9.14 -12.82 31.72
CA ASP A 266 9.33 -14.25 32.03
C ASP A 266 8.56 -15.25 31.14
N TRP A 267 8.02 -14.81 29.99
CA TRP A 267 7.22 -15.66 29.10
C TRP A 267 8.03 -16.56 28.15
N GLY A 268 9.36 -16.44 28.13
CA GLY A 268 10.23 -17.09 27.14
C GLY A 268 10.13 -18.61 27.02
N ASN A 269 9.69 -19.30 28.09
CA ASN A 269 9.66 -20.77 28.18
C ASN A 269 8.24 -21.38 28.17
N GLN A 270 7.22 -20.60 27.81
CA GLN A 270 5.84 -21.08 27.75
C GLN A 270 5.52 -21.74 26.41
N GLU A 271 4.59 -22.70 26.42
CA GLU A 271 4.13 -23.42 25.21
C GLU A 271 3.18 -22.58 24.33
N THR A 272 2.57 -21.56 24.91
CA THR A 272 1.59 -20.68 24.25
C THR A 272 2.01 -19.23 24.38
N PRO A 273 1.60 -18.34 23.46
CA PRO A 273 1.87 -16.92 23.61
C PRO A 273 1.06 -16.28 24.75
N PRO A 274 1.49 -15.11 25.26
CA PRO A 274 0.83 -14.48 26.40
C PRO A 274 -0.58 -13.99 26.05
N PRO A 275 -1.62 -14.42 26.78
CA PRO A 275 -3.00 -14.11 26.42
C PRO A 275 -3.36 -12.63 26.59
N GLY A 276 -2.53 -11.83 27.29
CA GLY A 276 -2.73 -10.39 27.39
C GLY A 276 -2.45 -9.63 26.10
N LYS A 277 -1.60 -10.20 25.21
CA LYS A 277 -1.19 -9.58 23.94
C LYS A 277 -1.62 -10.36 22.70
N TRP A 278 -2.02 -11.62 22.87
CA TRP A 278 -2.33 -12.52 21.77
C TRP A 278 -3.71 -13.12 21.90
N ASP A 279 -4.38 -13.26 20.75
CA ASP A 279 -5.62 -14.01 20.63
C ASP A 279 -5.50 -15.10 19.58
N ARG A 280 -6.33 -16.14 19.73
CA ARG A 280 -6.41 -17.26 18.78
C ARG A 280 -7.56 -17.08 17.80
N SER A 281 -7.85 -15.84 17.41
CA SER A 281 -8.98 -15.51 16.52
C SER A 281 -8.57 -15.28 15.07
N THR A 282 -7.26 -15.27 14.78
CA THR A 282 -6.74 -15.08 13.43
C THR A 282 -6.97 -16.32 12.59
N VAL A 283 -7.74 -16.21 11.50
CA VAL A 283 -8.07 -17.35 10.65
C VAL A 283 -7.64 -17.08 9.21
N ASP A 284 -6.78 -17.95 8.65
CA ASP A 284 -6.31 -17.85 7.26
C ASP A 284 -7.45 -18.04 6.25
N LEU A 285 -8.38 -18.96 6.53
CA LEU A 285 -9.55 -19.26 5.69
C LEU A 285 -10.78 -19.63 6.54
N ASP A 286 -11.96 -19.21 6.08
CA ASP A 286 -13.25 -19.57 6.67
C ASP A 286 -13.35 -21.06 7.02
N GLY A 287 -13.60 -21.36 8.29
CA GLY A 287 -13.83 -22.72 8.78
C GLY A 287 -12.56 -23.47 9.23
N LEU A 288 -11.38 -22.85 9.15
CA LEU A 288 -10.16 -23.39 9.76
C LEU A 288 -10.07 -23.02 11.26
N PRO A 289 -9.29 -23.78 12.06
CA PRO A 289 -8.93 -23.37 13.40
C PRO A 289 -8.21 -22.02 13.40
N GLY A 290 -8.47 -21.20 14.40
CA GLY A 290 -7.71 -19.97 14.60
C GLY A 290 -6.24 -20.25 14.96
N SER A 291 -5.38 -19.39 14.46
CA SER A 291 -3.97 -19.25 14.82
C SER A 291 -3.77 -18.02 15.72
N TRP A 292 -2.56 -17.86 16.25
CA TRP A 292 -2.23 -16.78 17.16
C TRP A 292 -1.77 -15.53 16.43
N GLY A 293 -2.59 -14.47 16.54
CA GLY A 293 -2.26 -13.10 16.14
C GLY A 293 -2.20 -12.18 17.36
N LEU A 294 -1.60 -11.00 17.18
CA LEU A 294 -1.66 -9.95 18.20
C LEU A 294 -3.09 -9.42 18.32
N SER A 295 -3.47 -9.09 19.55
CA SER A 295 -4.72 -8.40 19.81
C SER A 295 -4.72 -6.99 19.20
N ASP A 296 -5.89 -6.43 18.93
CA ASP A 296 -6.03 -5.07 18.37
C ASP A 296 -5.26 -4.02 19.18
N ALA A 297 -5.30 -4.10 20.51
CA ALA A 297 -4.58 -3.19 21.40
C ALA A 297 -3.05 -3.33 21.26
N ALA A 298 -2.54 -4.56 21.09
CA ALA A 298 -1.12 -4.80 20.89
C ALA A 298 -0.66 -4.38 19.47
N LEU A 299 -1.51 -4.57 18.45
CA LEU A 299 -1.27 -4.07 17.10
C LEU A 299 -1.26 -2.54 17.07
N GLU A 300 -2.18 -1.89 17.76
CA GLU A 300 -2.24 -0.44 17.87
C GLU A 300 -0.97 0.12 18.52
N ALA A 301 -0.54 -0.46 19.65
CA ALA A 301 0.72 -0.10 20.30
C ALA A 301 1.92 -0.30 19.35
N LEU A 302 2.00 -1.44 18.67
CA LEU A 302 3.07 -1.74 17.73
C LEU A 302 3.15 -0.74 16.55
N VAL A 303 2.01 -0.24 16.08
CA VAL A 303 1.95 0.70 14.95
C VAL A 303 2.18 2.13 15.40
N ASN A 304 1.58 2.55 16.50
CA ASN A 304 1.54 3.95 16.92
C ASN A 304 2.69 4.34 17.86
N ASP A 305 3.27 3.39 18.61
CA ASP A 305 4.37 3.70 19.50
C ASP A 305 5.66 3.92 18.73
N ARG A 306 6.31 5.06 18.99
CA ARG A 306 7.66 5.39 18.50
C ARG A 306 8.70 4.60 19.28
N HIS A 307 8.71 3.29 19.09
CA HIS A 307 9.58 2.38 19.81
C HIS A 307 11.00 2.37 19.20
N PRO A 308 12.08 2.54 19.98
CA PRO A 308 13.45 2.66 19.44
C PRO A 308 13.88 1.50 18.53
N ALA A 309 13.53 0.26 18.88
CA ALA A 309 13.88 -0.90 18.06
C ALA A 309 13.13 -0.94 16.71
N ILE A 310 11.91 -0.39 16.64
CA ILE A 310 11.16 -0.27 15.39
C ILE A 310 11.82 0.77 14.50
N LEU A 311 12.15 1.94 15.06
CA LEU A 311 12.84 3.02 14.34
C LEU A 311 14.21 2.56 13.83
N GLU A 312 14.94 1.77 14.60
CA GLU A 312 16.22 1.19 14.18
C GLU A 312 16.05 0.26 12.98
N VAL A 313 15.09 -0.69 13.02
CA VAL A 313 14.79 -1.56 11.88
C VAL A 313 14.39 -0.76 10.64
N GLN A 314 13.54 0.25 10.80
CA GLN A 314 13.12 1.15 9.72
C GLN A 314 14.28 1.96 9.12
N SER A 315 15.22 2.37 9.96
CA SER A 315 16.43 3.09 9.55
C SER A 315 17.37 2.19 8.75
N ARG A 316 17.58 0.96 9.21
CA ARG A 316 18.41 -0.04 8.50
C ARG A 316 17.84 -0.37 7.13
N ILE A 317 16.53 -0.68 7.03
CA ILE A 317 15.93 -1.00 5.72
C ILE A 317 16.00 0.19 4.76
N SER A 318 15.80 1.41 5.26
CA SER A 318 15.95 2.64 4.46
C SER A 318 17.39 2.86 3.99
N LYS A 319 18.38 2.47 4.81
CA LYS A 319 19.81 2.52 4.45
C LYS A 319 20.21 1.40 3.48
N VAL A 320 19.50 0.27 3.47
CA VAL A 320 19.68 -0.79 2.46
C VAL A 320 19.18 -0.31 1.09
N TYR A 321 18.12 0.49 0.99
CA TYR A 321 17.59 0.95 -0.30
C TYR A 321 17.57 2.49 -0.41
N PRO A 322 18.73 3.16 -0.41
CA PRO A 322 18.80 4.62 -0.43
C PRO A 322 18.21 5.24 -1.70
N GLU A 323 18.13 4.48 -2.79
CA GLU A 323 17.52 4.86 -4.06
C GLU A 323 15.99 4.80 -4.07
N MET A 324 15.36 4.37 -2.97
CA MET A 324 13.91 4.26 -2.82
C MET A 324 13.44 5.05 -1.60
N THR A 325 12.17 5.44 -1.61
CA THR A 325 11.48 5.93 -0.42
C THR A 325 10.62 4.79 0.11
N ILE A 326 10.93 4.32 1.32
CA ILE A 326 10.21 3.20 1.94
C ILE A 326 9.11 3.75 2.82
N MET A 327 7.95 3.10 2.80
CA MET A 327 6.75 3.47 3.53
C MET A 327 6.13 2.24 4.15
N ARG A 328 5.35 2.43 5.22
CA ARG A 328 4.36 1.42 5.62
C ARG A 328 3.26 1.39 4.56
N MET A 329 2.67 0.22 4.33
CA MET A 329 1.53 0.13 3.44
C MET A 329 0.37 0.99 3.99
N PRO A 330 -0.26 1.87 3.18
CA PRO A 330 -1.33 2.73 3.66
C PRO A 330 -2.57 1.94 4.09
N GLU A 331 -3.31 2.45 5.08
CA GLU A 331 -4.55 1.83 5.56
C GLU A 331 -5.57 1.61 4.42
N VAL A 332 -5.63 2.53 3.46
CA VAL A 332 -6.49 2.44 2.27
C VAL A 332 -6.14 1.31 1.31
N VAL A 333 -5.05 0.58 1.55
CA VAL A 333 -4.65 -0.64 0.83
C VAL A 333 -4.90 -1.89 1.69
N LEU A 334 -4.86 -1.75 3.01
CA LEU A 334 -4.81 -2.86 3.97
C LEU A 334 -6.18 -3.45 4.36
N GLU A 335 -7.31 -2.92 3.86
CA GLU A 335 -8.66 -3.41 4.22
C GLU A 335 -8.94 -3.54 5.73
N GLY A 336 -8.31 -2.68 6.55
CA GLY A 336 -8.44 -2.73 8.01
C GLY A 336 -7.42 -3.64 8.71
N CYS A 337 -6.44 -4.19 8.00
CA CYS A 337 -5.26 -4.81 8.60
C CYS A 337 -4.25 -3.76 9.06
N ALA A 338 -3.45 -4.09 10.07
CA ALA A 338 -2.34 -3.26 10.51
C ALA A 338 -1.16 -3.36 9.52
N PRO A 339 -0.40 -2.26 9.28
CA PRO A 339 0.81 -2.29 8.46
C PRO A 339 1.97 -3.06 9.10
N MET A 340 1.82 -3.45 10.36
CA MET A 340 2.71 -4.33 11.08
C MET A 340 1.89 -5.42 11.76
N VAL A 341 2.28 -6.67 11.61
CA VAL A 341 1.59 -7.83 12.19
C VAL A 341 2.61 -8.78 12.81
N ALA A 342 2.20 -9.59 13.79
CA ALA A 342 3.06 -10.64 14.33
C ALA A 342 2.32 -11.97 14.38
N ASN A 343 3.08 -13.05 14.28
CA ASN A 343 2.61 -14.42 14.38
C ASN A 343 3.35 -15.14 15.50
N ALA A 344 2.62 -15.94 16.29
CA ALA A 344 3.18 -16.82 17.32
C ALA A 344 2.76 -18.27 17.02
N ALA A 345 3.40 -18.86 16.03
CA ALA A 345 3.04 -20.21 15.58
C ALA A 345 3.37 -21.25 16.65
N VAL A 346 2.47 -22.19 16.88
CA VAL A 346 2.68 -23.32 17.80
C VAL A 346 2.48 -24.66 17.10
N ASP A 347 2.90 -25.75 17.74
CA ASP A 347 2.62 -27.10 17.26
C ASP A 347 1.11 -27.31 17.08
N GLY A 348 0.73 -27.95 15.97
CA GLY A 348 -0.66 -28.24 15.63
C GLY A 348 -1.47 -27.10 15.02
N ASP A 349 -0.91 -25.90 14.82
CA ASP A 349 -1.55 -24.86 14.01
C ASP A 349 -1.77 -25.29 12.54
N CYS A 350 -2.51 -24.51 11.76
CA CYS A 350 -2.80 -24.83 10.36
C CYS A 350 -2.74 -23.59 9.49
N PHE A 351 -1.63 -23.41 8.77
CA PHE A 351 -1.41 -22.27 7.89
C PHE A 351 -1.60 -22.64 6.42
N GLN A 352 -2.19 -21.71 5.66
CA GLN A 352 -2.51 -21.89 4.25
C GLN A 352 -1.55 -21.13 3.34
N TRP A 353 -1.40 -21.63 2.11
CA TRP A 353 -0.73 -20.89 1.04
C TRP A 353 -1.54 -19.66 0.68
N HIS A 354 -0.88 -18.51 0.71
CA HIS A 354 -1.46 -17.22 0.35
C HIS A 354 -0.39 -16.30 -0.23
N VAL A 355 -0.86 -15.19 -0.79
CA VAL A 355 -0.03 -14.00 -1.06
C VAL A 355 -0.43 -12.92 -0.06
N ASP A 356 0.49 -12.05 0.30
CA ASP A 356 0.20 -10.95 1.22
C ASP A 356 -0.64 -9.87 0.56
N MET A 357 -0.26 -9.49 -0.67
CA MET A 357 -0.95 -8.50 -1.47
C MET A 357 -0.46 -8.52 -2.91
N ASP A 358 -1.36 -8.33 -3.87
CA ASP A 358 -1.06 -8.15 -5.29
C ASP A 358 -1.63 -6.80 -5.75
N PRO A 359 -0.79 -5.83 -6.20
CA PRO A 359 -1.26 -4.52 -6.65
C PRO A 359 -2.24 -4.57 -7.85
N LEU A 360 -2.34 -5.71 -8.54
CA LEU A 360 -3.34 -5.94 -9.58
C LEU A 360 -4.72 -6.35 -9.02
N GLN A 361 -4.78 -6.72 -7.74
CA GLN A 361 -5.96 -7.21 -7.04
C GLN A 361 -6.41 -6.29 -5.89
N VAL A 362 -5.69 -5.21 -5.62
CA VAL A 362 -6.11 -4.18 -4.65
C VAL A 362 -7.46 -3.62 -5.10
N TYR A 363 -8.42 -3.52 -4.19
CA TYR A 363 -9.75 -2.97 -4.48
C TYR A 363 -9.70 -1.48 -4.89
N ASP A 364 -10.79 -1.01 -5.52
CA ASP A 364 -10.93 0.39 -5.89
C ASP A 364 -10.88 1.29 -4.64
N SER A 365 -9.81 2.08 -4.56
CA SER A 365 -9.41 2.85 -3.38
C SER A 365 -8.62 4.08 -3.81
N PRO A 366 -8.33 5.02 -2.88
CA PRO A 366 -7.42 6.11 -3.17
C PRO A 366 -6.06 5.67 -3.73
N TRP A 367 -5.59 4.48 -3.34
CA TRP A 367 -4.38 3.88 -3.90
C TRP A 367 -4.51 3.58 -5.40
N THR A 368 -5.54 2.85 -5.81
CA THR A 368 -5.72 2.47 -7.23
C THR A 368 -6.10 3.66 -8.10
N VAL A 369 -6.75 4.68 -7.52
CA VAL A 369 -6.92 5.99 -8.15
C VAL A 369 -5.57 6.65 -8.45
N ARG A 370 -4.65 6.64 -7.48
CA ARG A 370 -3.35 7.29 -7.59
C ARG A 370 -2.38 6.52 -8.49
N HIS A 371 -2.35 5.20 -8.36
CA HIS A 371 -1.30 4.34 -8.92
C HIS A 371 -1.80 3.38 -10.00
N GLY A 372 -3.12 3.23 -10.17
CA GLY A 372 -3.73 2.23 -11.03
C GLY A 372 -3.66 0.83 -10.42
N HIS A 373 -4.21 -0.12 -11.17
CA HIS A 373 -3.92 -1.54 -11.00
C HIS A 373 -2.69 -1.87 -11.84
N TYR A 374 -1.67 -2.49 -11.24
CA TYR A 374 -0.42 -2.73 -11.95
C TYR A 374 0.28 -4.00 -11.43
N LEU A 375 1.25 -4.51 -12.19
CA LEU A 375 2.06 -5.65 -11.76
C LEU A 375 3.13 -5.16 -10.79
N ASN A 376 3.32 -5.80 -9.64
CA ASN A 376 4.13 -5.31 -8.52
C ASN A 376 5.50 -4.69 -8.92
N ARG A 377 6.25 -5.38 -9.80
CA ARG A 377 7.59 -4.97 -10.26
C ARG A 377 7.59 -4.07 -11.52
N THR A 378 6.48 -3.40 -11.82
CA THR A 378 6.38 -2.50 -12.98
C THR A 378 7.31 -1.30 -12.80
N ALA A 379 8.07 -0.95 -13.84
CA ALA A 379 8.99 0.18 -13.81
C ALA A 379 8.24 1.50 -13.53
N GLY A 380 8.79 2.33 -12.64
CA GLY A 380 8.17 3.58 -12.20
C GLY A 380 6.99 3.42 -11.24
N LYS A 381 6.60 2.19 -10.89
CA LYS A 381 5.52 1.92 -9.92
C LYS A 381 6.07 1.54 -8.55
N PRO A 382 5.31 1.78 -7.47
CA PRO A 382 5.69 1.36 -6.13
C PRO A 382 5.73 -0.18 -6.01
N LEU A 383 6.76 -0.72 -5.33
CA LEU A 383 6.91 -2.16 -5.09
C LEU A 383 6.38 -2.53 -3.70
N PHE A 384 5.51 -3.53 -3.62
CA PHE A 384 4.92 -4.06 -2.39
C PHE A 384 5.85 -5.14 -1.83
N VAL A 385 6.30 -4.93 -0.59
CA VAL A 385 7.36 -5.70 0.06
C VAL A 385 6.93 -6.09 1.47
N SER A 386 7.19 -7.33 1.86
CA SER A 386 7.11 -7.75 3.26
C SER A 386 8.53 -7.89 3.84
N LEU A 387 8.74 -7.32 5.01
CA LEU A 387 9.93 -7.54 5.84
C LEU A 387 9.52 -8.35 7.07
N LEU A 388 10.00 -9.59 7.17
CA LEU A 388 9.76 -10.48 8.30
C LEU A 388 11.02 -10.64 9.13
N LEU A 389 10.91 -10.51 10.46
CA LEU A 389 11.96 -10.78 11.43
C LEU A 389 11.60 -11.98 12.30
N TYR A 390 12.56 -12.86 12.60
CA TYR A 390 12.39 -13.94 13.58
C TYR A 390 12.90 -13.50 14.95
N LEU A 391 12.07 -13.58 15.99
CA LEU A 391 12.35 -12.95 17.28
C LEU A 391 12.82 -13.91 18.38
N ASN A 392 12.67 -15.22 18.19
CA ASN A 392 13.23 -16.21 19.12
C ASN A 392 14.77 -16.05 19.20
N ASP A 393 15.30 -16.19 20.40
CA ASP A 393 16.72 -16.13 20.75
C ASP A 393 17.50 -17.37 20.31
N GLU A 394 16.81 -18.48 20.11
CA GLU A 394 17.32 -19.69 19.48
C GLU A 394 16.23 -20.38 18.65
N TRP A 395 16.66 -21.11 17.61
CA TRP A 395 15.76 -21.98 16.86
C TRP A 395 16.52 -23.17 16.23
N PRO A 396 16.74 -24.26 16.99
CA PRO A 396 17.34 -25.50 16.50
C PRO A 396 16.62 -26.10 15.29
N LEU A 397 17.35 -26.86 14.47
CA LEU A 397 16.82 -27.42 13.22
C LEU A 397 15.59 -28.32 13.43
N GLN A 398 15.58 -29.10 14.50
CA GLN A 398 14.53 -30.07 14.81
C GLN A 398 13.20 -29.45 15.30
N TRP A 399 13.14 -28.12 15.44
CA TRP A 399 11.94 -27.39 15.83
C TRP A 399 11.05 -27.00 14.65
N ASP A 400 11.48 -27.28 13.41
CA ASP A 400 10.75 -26.98 12.17
C ASP A 400 10.29 -25.50 12.12
N GLY A 401 9.08 -25.20 11.65
CA GLY A 401 8.52 -23.84 11.69
C GLY A 401 9.06 -22.88 10.63
N GLU A 402 9.58 -23.38 9.52
CA GLU A 402 10.05 -22.61 8.37
C GLU A 402 8.97 -21.74 7.72
N THR A 403 9.40 -20.61 7.15
CA THR A 403 8.58 -19.90 6.16
C THR A 403 8.82 -20.53 4.80
N MET A 404 7.79 -21.10 4.19
CA MET A 404 7.84 -21.80 2.91
C MET A 404 7.38 -20.88 1.77
N PHE A 405 8.04 -20.96 0.63
CA PHE A 405 7.74 -20.20 -0.58
C PHE A 405 7.52 -21.18 -1.76
N LEU A 406 6.43 -20.98 -2.50
CA LEU A 406 5.99 -21.89 -3.55
C LEU A 406 6.10 -21.22 -4.92
N ASP A 407 6.77 -21.91 -5.85
CA ASP A 407 6.60 -21.68 -7.27
C ASP A 407 5.40 -22.53 -7.74
N GLU A 408 4.22 -21.89 -7.82
CA GLU A 408 2.95 -22.59 -8.09
C GLU A 408 2.97 -23.32 -9.43
N ARG A 409 3.65 -22.76 -10.43
CA ARG A 409 3.71 -23.30 -11.79
C ARG A 409 4.45 -24.63 -11.85
N THR A 410 5.53 -24.76 -11.11
CA THR A 410 6.32 -26.01 -11.05
C THR A 410 5.87 -26.92 -9.92
N GLY A 411 5.14 -26.42 -8.93
CA GLY A 411 4.79 -27.15 -7.71
C GLY A 411 5.99 -27.43 -6.82
N THR A 412 7.07 -26.66 -6.98
CA THR A 412 8.30 -26.78 -6.18
C THR A 412 8.51 -25.52 -5.34
N GLY A 413 9.30 -25.59 -4.28
CA GLY A 413 9.47 -24.46 -3.38
C GLY A 413 10.81 -24.43 -2.67
N VAL A 414 11.05 -23.30 -2.01
CA VAL A 414 12.17 -23.09 -1.09
C VAL A 414 11.61 -22.78 0.30
N PHE A 415 12.44 -22.92 1.33
CA PHE A 415 12.05 -22.57 2.68
C PHE A 415 13.16 -21.78 3.37
N VAL A 416 12.75 -20.92 4.31
CA VAL A 416 13.64 -20.16 5.17
C VAL A 416 13.44 -20.62 6.60
N ARG A 417 14.50 -21.19 7.17
CA ARG A 417 14.50 -21.60 8.56
C ARG A 417 14.50 -20.37 9.49
N PRO A 418 13.73 -20.37 10.58
CA PRO A 418 13.81 -19.32 11.58
C PRO A 418 15.19 -19.32 12.21
N GLN A 419 15.72 -18.12 12.45
CA GLN A 419 17.01 -17.94 13.07
C GLN A 419 17.05 -16.57 13.74
N PRO A 420 17.68 -16.41 14.91
CA PRO A 420 17.89 -15.09 15.51
C PRO A 420 18.57 -14.15 14.52
N TYR A 421 18.19 -12.86 14.56
CA TYR A 421 18.81 -11.79 13.78
C TYR A 421 18.59 -11.86 12.26
N ARG A 422 17.80 -12.86 11.80
CA ARG A 422 17.47 -13.05 10.39
C ARG A 422 16.25 -12.22 10.01
N ALA A 423 16.42 -11.48 8.92
CA ALA A 423 15.35 -10.80 8.20
C ALA A 423 15.07 -11.51 6.86
N VAL A 424 13.80 -11.54 6.48
CA VAL A 424 13.34 -12.02 5.18
C VAL A 424 12.63 -10.87 4.48
N LEU A 425 13.12 -10.50 3.30
CA LEU A 425 12.51 -9.55 2.39
C LEU A 425 11.90 -10.32 1.23
N MET A 426 10.62 -10.10 0.98
CA MET A 426 9.90 -10.79 -0.09
C MET A 426 8.93 -9.85 -0.79
N ASP A 427 8.75 -10.01 -2.09
CA ASP A 427 7.65 -9.36 -2.79
C ASP A 427 6.32 -9.90 -2.24
N GLN A 428 5.34 -9.02 -1.98
CA GLN A 428 4.08 -9.43 -1.32
C GLN A 428 3.19 -10.34 -2.18
N ASP A 429 3.42 -10.40 -3.49
CA ASP A 429 2.70 -11.25 -4.44
C ASP A 429 3.33 -12.65 -4.57
N ILE A 430 4.30 -13.01 -3.73
CA ILE A 430 4.86 -14.37 -3.66
C ILE A 430 3.94 -15.32 -2.89
N SER A 431 3.66 -16.49 -3.47
CA SER A 431 2.90 -17.55 -2.77
C SER A 431 3.76 -18.13 -1.65
N HIS A 432 3.29 -18.01 -0.41
CA HIS A 432 4.03 -18.44 0.76
C HIS A 432 3.10 -18.96 1.85
N ARG A 433 3.68 -19.66 2.83
CA ARG A 433 3.00 -20.05 4.07
C ARG A 433 4.00 -20.29 5.18
N LEU A 434 3.49 -20.35 6.39
CA LEU A 434 4.22 -20.84 7.55
C LEU A 434 4.07 -22.38 7.66
N SER A 435 5.15 -23.10 7.95
CA SER A 435 5.03 -24.45 8.52
C SER A 435 4.84 -24.35 10.03
N THR A 436 4.12 -25.29 10.63
CA THR A 436 4.02 -25.33 12.09
C THR A 436 5.34 -25.74 12.70
N PRO A 437 5.71 -25.20 13.86
CA PRO A 437 6.74 -25.80 14.70
C PRO A 437 6.43 -27.27 14.97
N SER A 438 7.48 -28.06 15.21
CA SER A 438 7.31 -29.44 15.68
C SER A 438 6.98 -29.46 17.17
N VAL A 439 6.41 -30.57 17.63
CA VAL A 439 6.19 -30.84 19.07
C VAL A 439 7.48 -30.70 19.91
N LEU A 440 8.66 -30.85 19.32
CA LEU A 440 9.94 -30.70 20.02
C LEU A 440 10.28 -29.25 20.34
N ALA A 441 9.67 -28.27 19.67
CA ALA A 441 9.87 -26.86 19.96
C ALA A 441 9.35 -26.51 21.36
N ASN A 442 8.18 -27.05 21.72
CA ASN A 442 7.48 -26.81 22.98
C ASN A 442 7.39 -25.33 23.39
N ARG A 443 7.37 -24.43 22.39
CA ARG A 443 7.27 -22.98 22.53
C ARG A 443 6.81 -22.34 21.22
N PRO A 444 6.25 -21.13 21.25
CA PRO A 444 5.86 -20.43 20.03
C PRO A 444 7.06 -19.95 19.21
N ARG A 445 6.90 -19.98 17.89
CA ARG A 445 7.76 -19.28 16.93
C ARG A 445 7.25 -17.86 16.71
N TYR A 446 7.95 -16.88 17.24
CA TYR A 446 7.60 -15.48 17.10
C TYR A 446 8.24 -14.87 15.86
N SER A 447 7.41 -14.25 15.04
CA SER A 447 7.86 -13.43 13.92
C SER A 447 7.06 -12.14 13.81
N LEU A 448 7.74 -11.06 13.45
CA LEU A 448 7.18 -9.73 13.27
C LEU A 448 7.33 -9.33 11.80
N VAL A 449 6.26 -8.82 11.19
CA VAL A 449 6.19 -8.53 9.76
C VAL A 449 5.79 -7.08 9.54
N TRP A 450 6.58 -6.35 8.76
CA TRP A 450 6.21 -5.06 8.21
C TRP A 450 5.66 -5.27 6.80
N LYS A 451 4.46 -4.71 6.55
CA LYS A 451 3.92 -4.55 5.20
C LYS A 451 4.38 -3.19 4.69
N LEU A 452 5.25 -3.20 3.70
CA LEU A 452 5.95 -2.03 3.19
C LEU A 452 5.63 -1.77 1.72
N VAL A 453 5.81 -0.52 1.31
CA VAL A 453 5.82 -0.13 -0.10
C VAL A 453 7.08 0.68 -0.39
N PHE A 454 7.79 0.32 -1.45
CA PHE A 454 9.05 0.92 -1.88
C PHE A 454 8.80 1.77 -3.13
N PHE A 455 8.87 3.09 -2.95
CA PHE A 455 8.65 4.04 -4.03
C PHE A 455 9.96 4.35 -4.76
N PRO A 456 9.97 4.32 -6.11
CA PRO A 456 11.11 4.78 -6.87
C PRO A 456 11.33 6.28 -6.65
N LYS A 457 12.58 6.71 -6.46
CA LYS A 457 12.93 8.14 -6.39
C LYS A 457 13.12 8.77 -7.78
N ALA A 458 13.50 7.97 -8.78
CA ALA A 458 13.67 8.43 -10.15
C ALA A 458 12.52 7.96 -11.06
N PRO A 459 12.06 8.80 -12.02
CA PRO A 459 11.05 8.40 -13.00
C PRO A 459 11.46 7.15 -13.78
N GLY A 460 10.55 6.20 -13.93
CA GLY A 460 10.80 4.94 -14.65
C GLY A 460 11.78 3.97 -13.96
N GLN A 461 12.30 4.30 -12.78
CA GLN A 461 13.14 3.38 -12.01
C GLN A 461 12.36 2.10 -11.67
N LYS A 462 12.97 0.95 -11.94
CA LYS A 462 12.44 -0.35 -11.51
C LYS A 462 12.93 -0.63 -10.09
N CYS A 463 12.00 -0.77 -9.14
CA CYS A 463 12.32 -1.23 -7.80
C CYS A 463 12.61 -2.74 -7.81
N SER A 464 13.59 -3.17 -7.03
CA SER A 464 13.93 -4.58 -6.83
C SER A 464 14.48 -4.79 -5.43
N LEU A 465 14.14 -5.94 -4.84
CA LEU A 465 14.75 -6.39 -3.59
C LEU A 465 16.18 -6.88 -3.83
N SER A 466 16.45 -7.53 -4.95
CA SER A 466 17.81 -7.99 -5.25
C SER A 466 18.71 -6.80 -5.56
N ARG A 467 19.90 -6.77 -4.97
CA ARG A 467 20.88 -5.69 -5.20
C ARG A 467 22.13 -6.21 -5.90
N PRO A 468 22.74 -5.44 -6.83
CA PRO A 468 23.90 -5.89 -7.60
C PRO A 468 25.09 -6.37 -6.75
N GLN A 469 25.34 -5.70 -5.61
CA GLN A 469 26.45 -6.05 -4.73
C GLN A 469 26.24 -7.37 -3.95
N TRP A 470 25.06 -7.97 -4.02
CA TRP A 470 24.76 -9.28 -3.45
C TRP A 470 24.93 -10.43 -4.44
N GLY A 471 25.47 -10.13 -5.63
CA GLY A 471 25.58 -11.06 -6.74
C GLY A 471 24.26 -11.24 -7.50
N GLU A 472 24.32 -12.02 -8.57
CA GLU A 472 23.14 -12.35 -9.37
C GLU A 472 22.18 -13.23 -8.54
N ALA A 473 20.89 -12.87 -8.55
CA ALA A 473 19.87 -13.67 -7.88
C ALA A 473 19.78 -15.07 -8.52
N THR A 474 19.80 -16.10 -7.69
CA THR A 474 19.62 -17.47 -8.18
C THR A 474 18.19 -17.64 -8.66
N ARG A 475 18.00 -18.15 -9.87
CA ARG A 475 16.67 -18.41 -10.44
C ARG A 475 16.23 -19.83 -10.11
N PHE A 476 15.05 -19.97 -9.51
CA PHE A 476 14.48 -21.25 -9.10
C PHE A 476 13.14 -21.53 -9.79
N GLY A 477 12.82 -22.80 -9.99
CA GLY A 477 11.53 -23.24 -10.51
C GLY A 477 11.26 -22.70 -11.91
N SER A 478 10.13 -22.03 -12.09
CA SER A 478 9.73 -21.42 -13.34
C SER A 478 10.58 -20.19 -13.68
N ALA A 479 11.18 -19.49 -12.72
CA ALA A 479 12.05 -18.33 -12.98
C ALA A 479 13.33 -18.69 -13.76
N SER A 480 13.77 -19.96 -13.71
CA SER A 480 14.89 -20.47 -14.51
C SER A 480 14.49 -20.85 -15.94
N GLN A 481 13.20 -20.80 -16.28
CA GLN A 481 12.66 -21.12 -17.60
C GLN A 481 12.47 -19.89 -18.47
N GLN A 482 13.13 -18.76 -18.15
CA GLN A 482 13.04 -17.55 -18.94
C GLN A 482 13.20 -17.90 -20.43
N PRO A 483 12.22 -17.57 -21.28
CA PRO A 483 12.35 -17.82 -22.70
C PRO A 483 13.64 -17.17 -23.17
N LEU A 484 14.51 -17.95 -23.84
CA LEU A 484 15.60 -17.36 -24.60
C LEU A 484 14.96 -16.42 -25.61
N THR A 485 15.01 -15.12 -25.34
CA THR A 485 14.72 -14.12 -26.35
C THR A 485 15.90 -14.18 -27.30
N ASP A 486 15.68 -14.67 -28.53
CA ASP A 486 16.67 -14.64 -29.60
C ASP A 486 17.18 -13.20 -29.73
N HIS A 487 18.40 -12.96 -29.24
CA HIS A 487 19.09 -11.66 -29.29
C HIS A 487 19.72 -11.41 -30.66
#